data_AF-A0A377K745-F1
#
_entry.id   AF-A0A377K745-F1
#
_cell.length_a   1.000
_cell.length_b   1.000
_cell.length_c   1.000
_cell.angle_alpha   90.00
_cell.angle_beta   90.00
_cell.angle_gamma   90.00
#
_symmetry.space_group_name_H-M   'P 1'
#
loop_
_entity.id
_entity.type
_entity.pdbx_description
1 polymer ?
#
loop_
_entity_poly.entity_id
_entity_poly.type
_entity_poly.pdbx_seq_one_letter_code
_entity_poly.pdbx_strand_id
1 'polypeptide(L)'
;MSHVAPEIEWTVRVISALLLLGVLAEIASWIVGPSRGMYVTAQKNLLPAAFAKMNKNGVPVTLVISQLVITSIALIILTNTGGGNNMSFLIALALTVVIYLCAYFMLFIGYIVLVLKHPDLKRTFNIPGGKGVKLVVAIVGLLTSIMAFIVSFLPPDNIQGDSTDMYVELLVVSFLVVLALPFILYAVHDRKSKANTGVTLEPINSQNAPKGHFFLHPRARSPHYIVMNDKKH
;
A
#
# COMPACT_ATOMS: atom_id res chain seq x y z
N MET A 1 -1.11 -24.02 -30.10
CA MET A 1 -2.03 -23.39 -31.06
C MET A 1 -1.82 -21.88 -30.98
N SER A 2 -1.18 -21.27 -31.99
CA SER A 2 -1.08 -19.81 -32.09
C SER A 2 -2.39 -19.27 -32.67
N HIS A 3 -3.19 -18.58 -31.85
CA HIS A 3 -4.46 -17.98 -32.26
C HIS A 3 -4.30 -16.70 -33.12
N VAL A 4 -3.08 -16.40 -33.58
CA VAL A 4 -2.74 -15.21 -34.34
C VAL A 4 -2.11 -15.65 -35.66
N ALA A 5 -2.58 -15.07 -36.78
CA ALA A 5 -1.99 -15.31 -38.09
C ALA A 5 -0.50 -14.89 -38.07
N PRO A 6 0.43 -15.70 -38.64
CA PRO A 6 1.87 -15.43 -38.58
C PRO A 6 2.27 -14.05 -39.14
N GLU A 7 1.46 -13.47 -40.01
CA GLU A 7 1.67 -12.13 -40.59
C GLU A 7 1.54 -10.98 -39.57
N ILE A 8 0.85 -11.18 -38.44
CA ILE A 8 0.58 -10.16 -37.40
C ILE A 8 1.32 -10.47 -36.09
N GLU A 9 2.17 -11.50 -36.05
CA GLU A 9 2.90 -11.89 -34.84
C GLU A 9 3.84 -10.79 -34.32
N TRP A 10 4.40 -9.97 -35.23
CA TRP A 10 5.25 -8.82 -34.86
C TRP A 10 4.49 -7.77 -34.04
N THR A 11 3.18 -7.60 -34.28
CA THR A 11 2.33 -6.67 -33.54
C THR A 11 2.22 -7.07 -32.07
N VAL A 12 2.23 -8.37 -31.76
CA VAL A 12 2.23 -8.85 -30.37
C VAL A 12 3.45 -8.32 -29.62
N ARG A 13 4.64 -8.34 -30.25
CA ARG A 13 5.87 -7.81 -29.64
C ARG A 13 5.80 -6.31 -29.40
N VAL A 14 5.21 -5.56 -30.34
CA VAL A 14 4.98 -4.11 -30.19
C VAL A 14 4.02 -3.84 -29.03
N ILE A 15 2.91 -4.57 -28.94
CA ILE A 15 1.96 -4.45 -27.83
C ILE A 15 2.64 -4.80 -26.50
N SER A 16 3.44 -5.86 -26.43
CA SER A 16 4.21 -6.21 -25.23
C SER A 16 5.17 -5.10 -24.80
N ALA A 17 5.83 -4.42 -25.74
CA ALA A 17 6.69 -3.27 -25.43
C ALA A 17 5.90 -2.09 -24.87
N LEU A 18 4.71 -1.79 -25.42
CA LEU A 18 3.83 -0.73 -24.92
C LEU A 18 3.29 -1.07 -23.51
N LEU A 19 2.93 -2.33 -23.26
CA LEU A 19 2.53 -2.80 -21.93
C LEU A 19 3.67 -2.65 -20.92
N LEU A 20 4.89 -3.03 -21.30
CA LEU A 20 6.08 -2.86 -20.46
C LEU A 20 6.31 -1.38 -20.12
N LEU A 21 6.20 -0.48 -21.10
CA LEU A 21 6.33 0.96 -20.87
C LEU A 21 5.28 1.50 -19.89
N GLY A 22 4.02 1.06 -20.01
CA GLY A 22 2.96 1.44 -19.09
C GLY A 22 3.25 1.00 -17.65
N VAL A 23 3.65 -0.26 -17.47
CA VAL A 23 3.99 -0.82 -16.16
C VAL A 23 5.21 -0.13 -15.55
N LEU A 24 6.26 0.16 -16.34
CA LEU A 24 7.44 0.88 -15.88
C LEU A 24 7.12 2.31 -15.42
N ALA A 25 6.30 3.03 -16.20
CA ALA A 25 5.85 4.36 -15.85
C ALA A 25 5.05 4.37 -14.55
N GLU A 26 4.20 3.36 -14.35
CA GLU A 26 3.47 3.21 -13.09
C GLU A 26 4.42 2.91 -11.93
N ILE A 27 5.27 1.88 -12.02
CA ILE A 27 6.22 1.51 -10.96
C ILE A 27 7.09 2.70 -10.54
N ALA A 28 7.56 3.51 -11.49
CA ALA A 28 8.35 4.70 -11.19
C ALA A 28 7.63 5.69 -10.26
N SER A 29 6.30 5.82 -10.41
CA SER A 29 5.49 6.67 -9.52
C SER A 29 5.35 6.13 -8.09
N TRP A 30 5.35 4.80 -7.93
CA TRP A 30 5.24 4.10 -6.64
C TRP A 30 6.52 4.19 -5.81
N ILE A 31 7.68 4.47 -6.41
CA ILE A 31 8.96 4.57 -5.69
C ILE A 31 8.94 5.71 -4.66
N VAL A 32 8.25 6.81 -4.94
CA VAL A 32 8.30 8.03 -4.09
C VAL A 32 6.95 8.37 -3.47
N GLY A 33 5.85 8.13 -4.18
CA GLY A 33 4.53 8.63 -3.79
C GLY A 33 4.03 8.17 -2.41
N PRO A 34 3.96 6.85 -2.15
CA PRO A 34 3.54 6.31 -0.86
C PRO A 34 4.43 6.75 0.31
N SER A 35 5.76 6.76 0.12
CA SER A 35 6.71 7.21 1.16
C SER A 35 6.49 8.67 1.56
N ARG A 36 6.15 9.54 0.60
CA ARG A 36 5.74 10.94 0.91
C ARG A 36 4.43 10.99 1.68
N GLY A 37 3.44 10.16 1.32
CA GLY A 37 2.18 10.06 2.05
C GLY A 37 2.37 9.60 3.51
N MET A 38 3.28 8.67 3.74
CA MET A 38 3.60 8.17 5.08
C MET A 38 4.43 9.16 5.92
N TYR A 39 5.01 10.20 5.32
CA TYR A 39 5.86 11.15 6.03
C TYR A 39 5.14 11.91 7.16
N VAL A 40 3.81 11.99 7.12
CA VAL A 40 3.00 12.52 8.23
C VAL A 40 3.27 11.80 9.56
N THR A 41 3.63 10.52 9.52
CA THR A 41 3.98 9.74 10.73
C THR A 41 5.34 10.17 11.31
N ALA A 42 6.30 10.54 10.45
CA ALA A 42 7.57 11.12 10.87
C ALA A 42 7.38 12.49 11.54
N GLN A 43 6.49 13.34 11.00
CA GLN A 43 6.17 14.64 11.60
C GLN A 43 5.50 14.52 12.98
N LYS A 44 4.71 13.47 13.18
CA LYS A 44 4.09 13.16 14.47
C LYS A 44 5.03 12.45 15.45
N ASN A 45 6.32 12.31 15.12
CA ASN A 45 7.32 11.58 15.89
C ASN A 45 6.96 10.11 16.11
N LEU A 46 6.16 9.48 15.24
CA LEU A 46 5.76 8.08 15.34
C LEU A 46 6.77 7.13 14.69
N LEU A 47 7.76 7.68 13.98
CA LEU A 47 8.85 6.93 13.37
C LEU A 47 10.17 7.25 14.10
N PRO A 48 11.13 6.31 14.12
CA PRO A 48 12.47 6.60 14.64
C PRO A 48 13.10 7.78 13.91
N ALA A 49 13.90 8.59 14.61
CA ALA A 49 14.49 9.83 14.06
C ALA A 49 15.27 9.61 12.75
N ALA A 50 15.87 8.43 12.57
CA ALA A 50 16.55 8.05 11.33
C ALA A 50 15.61 8.02 10.12
N PHE A 51 14.34 7.64 10.29
CA PHE A 51 13.34 7.50 9.21
C PHE A 51 12.70 8.83 8.80
N ALA A 52 12.93 9.90 9.56
CA ALA A 52 12.43 11.24 9.28
C ALA A 52 13.34 12.07 8.34
N LYS A 53 14.42 11.49 7.80
CA LYS A 53 15.37 12.22 6.94
C LYS A 53 14.84 12.41 5.52
N MET A 54 15.04 13.61 4.98
CA MET A 54 14.71 13.96 3.59
C MET A 54 15.90 14.57 2.86
N ASN A 55 15.92 14.46 1.54
CA ASN A 55 16.88 15.17 0.70
C ASN A 55 16.41 16.60 0.36
N LYS A 56 17.26 17.34 -0.35
CA LYS A 56 16.98 18.71 -0.83
C LYS A 56 15.74 18.83 -1.71
N ASN A 57 15.29 17.73 -2.32
CA ASN A 57 14.15 17.69 -3.25
C ASN A 57 12.84 17.22 -2.57
N GLY A 58 12.78 17.22 -1.23
CA GLY A 58 11.59 16.81 -0.48
C GLY A 58 11.23 15.34 -0.71
N VAL A 59 12.23 14.47 -0.89
CA VAL A 59 12.04 13.01 -0.96
C VAL A 59 12.49 12.41 0.38
N PRO A 60 11.63 11.63 1.07
CA PRO A 60 12.01 10.92 2.28
C PRO A 60 12.85 9.70 1.96
N VAL A 61 14.14 9.94 1.70
CA VAL A 61 15.10 8.94 1.20
C VAL A 61 15.16 7.70 2.09
N THR A 62 15.10 7.86 3.42
CA THR A 62 15.17 6.73 4.34
C THR A 62 13.95 5.82 4.26
N LEU A 63 12.75 6.38 4.06
CA LEU A 63 11.53 5.60 3.82
C LEU A 63 11.54 4.92 2.45
N VAL A 64 12.03 5.61 1.42
CA VAL A 64 12.15 5.07 0.06
C VAL A 64 13.15 3.91 0.04
N ILE A 65 14.34 4.07 0.62
CA ILE A 65 15.34 3.01 0.68
C ILE A 65 14.82 1.83 1.52
N SER A 66 14.19 2.08 2.68
CA SER A 66 13.66 0.98 3.49
C SER A 66 12.61 0.16 2.76
N GLN A 67 11.69 0.79 2.03
CA GLN A 67 10.71 0.03 1.24
C GLN A 67 11.37 -0.76 0.11
N LEU A 68 12.39 -0.19 -0.57
CA LEU A 68 13.09 -0.88 -1.66
C LEU A 68 13.84 -2.10 -1.15
N VAL A 69 14.44 -2.02 0.05
CA VAL A 69 15.09 -3.15 0.71
C VAL A 69 14.06 -4.22 1.05
N ILE A 70 12.93 -3.86 1.68
CA ILE A 70 11.87 -4.81 2.03
C ILE A 70 11.32 -5.50 0.77
N THR A 71 11.01 -4.74 -0.28
CA THR A 71 10.49 -5.27 -1.54
C THR A 71 11.52 -6.17 -2.24
N SER A 72 12.82 -5.82 -2.21
CA SER A 72 13.87 -6.65 -2.81
C SER A 72 14.03 -7.98 -2.07
N ILE A 73 14.03 -7.95 -0.73
CA ILE A 73 14.08 -9.16 0.10
C ILE A 73 12.84 -10.04 -0.16
N ALA A 74 11.65 -9.44 -0.17
CA ALA A 74 10.41 -10.14 -0.46
C ALA A 74 10.43 -10.77 -1.87
N LEU A 75 10.94 -10.06 -2.88
CA LEU A 75 11.08 -10.59 -4.24
C LEU A 75 12.02 -11.80 -4.27
N ILE A 76 13.19 -11.72 -3.63
CA ILE A 76 14.16 -12.83 -3.58
C ILE A 76 13.55 -14.05 -2.88
N ILE A 77 12.87 -13.86 -1.75
CA ILE A 77 12.27 -14.96 -0.99
C ILE A 77 11.11 -15.58 -1.77
N LEU A 78 10.16 -14.77 -2.24
CA LEU A 78 8.97 -15.28 -2.90
C LEU A 78 9.28 -15.94 -4.23
N THR A 79 10.18 -15.37 -5.05
CA THR A 79 10.51 -15.91 -6.37
C THR A 79 11.37 -17.17 -6.30
N ASN A 80 12.28 -17.29 -5.33
CA ASN A 80 13.14 -18.47 -5.23
C ASN A 80 12.51 -19.63 -4.43
N THR A 81 11.59 -19.34 -3.51
CA THR A 81 10.98 -20.36 -2.64
C THR A 81 9.58 -20.78 -3.10
N GLY A 82 8.89 -19.97 -3.91
CA GLY A 82 7.46 -20.15 -4.23
C GLY A 82 7.12 -21.25 -5.24
N GLY A 83 7.87 -22.36 -5.31
CA GLY A 83 7.47 -23.59 -6.05
C GLY A 83 7.29 -23.44 -7.57
N GLY A 84 7.62 -22.29 -8.14
CA GLY A 84 7.44 -21.95 -9.56
C GLY A 84 6.92 -20.52 -9.77
N ASN A 85 6.99 -20.02 -11.01
CA ASN A 85 6.68 -18.62 -11.33
C ASN A 85 5.22 -18.23 -11.02
N ASN A 86 4.27 -19.12 -11.29
CA ASN A 86 2.84 -18.84 -11.10
C ASN A 86 2.46 -18.77 -9.61
N MET A 87 2.94 -19.73 -8.81
CA MET A 87 2.69 -19.75 -7.37
C MET A 87 3.38 -18.56 -6.68
N SER A 88 4.62 -18.23 -7.04
CA SER A 88 5.32 -17.04 -6.53
C SER A 88 4.53 -15.74 -6.79
N PHE A 89 3.97 -15.60 -8.01
CA PHE A 89 3.13 -14.45 -8.37
C PHE A 89 1.84 -14.39 -7.55
N LEU A 90 1.16 -15.53 -7.38
CA LEU A 90 -0.07 -15.62 -6.60
C LEU A 90 0.16 -15.32 -5.11
N ILE A 91 1.25 -15.84 -4.51
CA ILE A 91 1.62 -15.55 -3.12
C ILE A 91 1.92 -14.05 -2.97
N ALA A 92 2.64 -13.44 -3.91
CA ALA A 92 2.92 -12.01 -3.86
C ALA A 92 1.61 -11.18 -3.89
N LEU A 93 0.66 -11.54 -4.75
CA LEU A 93 -0.65 -10.90 -4.79
C LEU A 93 -1.42 -11.11 -3.47
N ALA A 94 -1.54 -12.35 -3.00
CA ALA A 94 -2.24 -12.68 -1.76
C ALA A 94 -1.64 -11.93 -0.56
N LEU A 95 -0.30 -11.90 -0.46
CA LEU A 95 0.42 -11.18 0.59
C LEU A 95 0.06 -9.69 0.59
N THR A 96 0.09 -9.03 -0.58
CA THR A 96 -0.29 -7.62 -0.68
C THR A 96 -1.76 -7.38 -0.28
N VAL A 97 -2.67 -8.30 -0.64
CA VAL A 97 -4.09 -8.22 -0.27
C VAL A 97 -4.26 -8.33 1.24
N VAL A 98 -3.68 -9.33 1.89
CA VAL A 98 -3.86 -9.54 3.34
C VAL A 98 -3.26 -8.41 4.17
N ILE A 99 -2.13 -7.83 3.75
CA ILE A 99 -1.53 -6.65 4.40
C ILE A 99 -2.48 -5.45 4.29
N TYR A 100 -3.06 -5.21 3.11
CA TYR A 100 -4.03 -4.13 2.93
C TYR A 100 -5.30 -4.34 3.74
N LEU A 101 -5.79 -5.58 3.84
CA LEU A 101 -7.01 -5.90 4.57
C LEU A 101 -6.89 -5.56 6.06
N CYS A 102 -5.71 -5.64 6.67
CA CYS A 102 -5.48 -5.16 8.04
C CYS A 102 -5.84 -3.68 8.20
N ALA A 103 -5.45 -2.83 7.25
CA ALA A 103 -5.81 -1.42 7.26
C ALA A 103 -7.32 -1.22 7.04
N TYR A 104 -7.96 -2.03 6.18
CA TYR A 104 -9.40 -1.99 5.97
C TYR A 104 -10.19 -2.42 7.21
N PHE A 105 -9.73 -3.42 7.97
CA PHE A 105 -10.34 -3.78 9.25
C PHE A 105 -10.35 -2.61 10.21
N MET A 106 -9.21 -1.94 10.38
CA MET A 106 -9.12 -0.74 11.22
C MET A 106 -10.02 0.39 10.70
N LEU A 107 -10.13 0.56 9.37
CA LEU A 107 -11.02 1.55 8.75
C LEU A 107 -12.49 1.26 9.08
N PHE A 108 -12.96 0.03 8.88
CA PHE A 108 -14.36 -0.32 9.14
C PHE A 108 -14.69 -0.27 10.64
N ILE A 109 -13.81 -0.80 11.50
CA ILE A 109 -13.99 -0.73 12.96
C ILE A 109 -13.99 0.74 13.41
N GLY A 110 -13.04 1.55 12.93
CA GLY A 110 -12.96 2.98 13.22
C GLY A 110 -14.19 3.74 12.73
N TYR A 111 -14.73 3.40 11.57
CA TYR A 111 -15.96 3.98 11.05
C TYR A 111 -17.18 3.60 11.90
N ILE A 112 -17.31 2.34 12.33
CA ILE A 112 -18.38 1.91 13.25
C ILE A 112 -18.29 2.68 14.57
N VAL A 113 -17.09 2.84 15.13
CA VAL A 113 -16.84 3.65 16.33
C VAL A 113 -17.23 5.11 16.09
N LEU A 114 -16.88 5.70 14.93
CA LEU A 114 -17.25 7.07 14.56
C LEU A 114 -18.77 7.25 14.47
N VAL A 115 -19.50 6.28 13.90
CA VAL A 115 -20.96 6.33 13.75
C VAL A 115 -21.67 6.16 15.10
N LEU A 116 -21.14 5.31 16.00
CA LEU A 116 -21.76 5.01 17.30
C LEU A 116 -21.40 6.01 18.39
N LYS A 117 -20.11 6.33 18.56
CA LYS A 117 -19.59 7.15 19.68
C LYS A 117 -19.51 8.64 19.39
N HIS A 118 -19.45 9.03 18.11
CA HIS A 118 -19.30 10.43 17.72
C HIS A 118 -20.36 10.87 16.69
N PRO A 119 -21.67 10.75 17.02
CA PRO A 119 -22.75 11.11 16.11
C PRO A 119 -22.80 12.61 15.80
N ASP A 120 -22.40 13.46 16.75
CA ASP A 120 -22.58 14.93 16.70
C ASP A 120 -21.48 15.67 15.93
N LEU A 121 -20.46 14.96 15.44
CA LEU A 121 -19.41 15.57 14.63
C LEU A 121 -19.98 16.05 13.29
N LYS A 122 -19.63 17.28 12.91
CA LYS A 122 -19.97 17.83 11.59
C LYS A 122 -19.30 16.99 10.49
N ARG A 123 -20.11 16.54 9.53
CA ARG A 123 -19.68 15.70 8.41
C ARG A 123 -20.11 16.34 7.09
N THR A 124 -19.16 16.71 6.25
CA THR A 124 -19.44 17.27 4.91
C THR A 124 -20.15 16.27 4.01
N PHE A 125 -19.80 14.99 4.13
CA PHE A 125 -20.45 13.89 3.44
C PHE A 125 -21.06 12.90 4.43
N ASN A 126 -22.26 12.43 4.16
CA ASN A 126 -22.93 11.39 4.93
C ASN A 126 -23.48 10.33 3.98
N ILE A 127 -23.28 9.05 4.33
CA ILE A 127 -23.99 7.96 3.66
C ILE A 127 -25.50 8.18 3.86
N PRO A 128 -26.31 8.20 2.79
CA PRO A 128 -27.75 8.36 2.88
C PRO A 128 -28.39 7.16 3.62
N GLY A 129 -29.52 7.39 4.31
CA GLY A 129 -30.26 6.33 5.02
C GLY A 129 -30.03 6.25 6.54
N GLY A 130 -29.44 7.29 7.15
CA GLY A 130 -29.35 7.42 8.61
C GLY A 130 -28.39 6.43 9.27
N LYS A 131 -28.50 6.26 10.60
CA LYS A 131 -27.55 5.48 11.42
C LYS A 131 -27.59 3.98 11.12
N GLY A 132 -28.78 3.42 10.87
CA GLY A 132 -28.96 2.00 10.56
C GLY A 132 -28.25 1.59 9.28
N VAL A 133 -28.48 2.31 8.17
CA VAL A 133 -27.83 2.03 6.88
C VAL A 133 -26.32 2.18 6.97
N LYS A 134 -25.82 3.22 7.68
CA LYS A 134 -24.38 3.40 7.92
C LYS A 134 -23.74 2.18 8.58
N LEU A 135 -24.39 1.60 9.58
CA LEU A 135 -23.88 0.42 10.26
C LEU A 135 -23.95 -0.83 9.38
N VAL A 136 -25.06 -1.05 8.67
CA VAL A 136 -25.20 -2.19 7.75
C VAL A 136 -24.11 -2.16 6.68
N VAL A 137 -23.90 -1.01 6.01
CA VAL A 137 -22.85 -0.87 4.99
C VAL A 137 -21.46 -1.16 5.57
N ALA A 138 -21.17 -0.66 6.77
CA ALA A 138 -19.89 -0.89 7.43
C ALA A 138 -19.69 -2.36 7.83
N ILE A 139 -20.72 -3.02 8.36
CA ILE A 139 -20.67 -4.43 8.77
C ILE A 139 -20.52 -5.32 7.54
N VAL A 140 -21.26 -5.06 6.46
CA VAL A 140 -21.12 -5.79 5.20
C VAL A 140 -19.69 -5.66 4.67
N GLY A 141 -19.14 -4.44 4.60
CA GLY A 141 -17.76 -4.22 4.17
C GLY A 141 -16.73 -4.94 5.04
N LEU A 142 -16.94 -4.96 6.36
CA LEU A 142 -16.09 -5.70 7.30
C LEU A 142 -16.18 -7.22 7.07
N LEU A 143 -17.38 -7.78 6.93
CA LEU A 143 -17.60 -9.21 6.68
C LEU A 143 -16.98 -9.64 5.35
N THR A 144 -17.17 -8.86 4.27
CA THR A 144 -16.53 -9.13 2.98
C THR A 144 -15.01 -9.09 3.08
N SER A 145 -14.46 -8.14 3.85
CA SER A 145 -13.01 -8.05 4.09
C SER A 145 -12.49 -9.26 4.87
N ILE A 146 -13.23 -9.74 5.88
CA ILE A 146 -12.87 -10.93 6.66
C ILE A 146 -12.90 -12.17 5.76
N MET A 147 -13.94 -12.30 4.93
CA MET A 147 -14.04 -13.39 3.98
C MET A 147 -12.88 -13.38 2.99
N ALA A 148 -12.56 -12.23 2.40
CA ALA A 148 -11.42 -12.10 1.49
C ALA A 148 -10.08 -12.44 2.18
N PHE A 149 -9.92 -12.08 3.46
CA PHE A 149 -8.75 -12.41 4.25
C PHE A 149 -8.62 -13.93 4.42
N ILE A 150 -9.70 -14.62 4.84
CA ILE A 150 -9.71 -16.07 5.01
C ILE A 150 -9.43 -16.79 3.69
N VAL A 151 -10.12 -16.37 2.61
CA VAL A 151 -9.97 -16.96 1.27
C VAL A 151 -8.55 -16.78 0.73
N SER A 152 -7.85 -15.71 1.09
CA SER A 152 -6.46 -15.48 0.64
C SER A 152 -5.48 -16.58 1.11
N PHE A 153 -5.80 -17.28 2.21
CA PHE A 153 -5.03 -18.41 2.72
C PHE A 153 -5.46 -19.76 2.14
N LEU A 154 -6.45 -19.79 1.25
CA LEU A 154 -6.84 -20.98 0.50
C LEU A 154 -6.13 -20.96 -0.86
N PRO A 155 -5.19 -21.88 -1.13
CA PRO A 155 -4.51 -21.93 -2.41
C PRO A 155 -5.49 -22.31 -3.54
N PRO A 156 -5.34 -21.70 -4.73
CA PRO A 156 -6.17 -22.05 -5.89
C PRO A 156 -5.86 -23.44 -6.44
N ASP A 157 -6.87 -24.09 -7.05
CA ASP A 157 -6.83 -25.47 -7.55
C ASP A 157 -5.73 -25.76 -8.59
N ASN A 158 -5.12 -24.72 -9.18
CA ASN A 158 -4.00 -24.85 -10.10
C ASN A 158 -2.64 -25.08 -9.41
N ILE A 159 -2.62 -25.07 -8.07
CA ILE A 159 -1.48 -25.47 -7.22
C ILE A 159 -1.82 -26.86 -6.66
N GLN A 160 -1.11 -27.91 -7.09
CA GLN A 160 -1.40 -29.30 -6.73
C GLN A 160 -0.30 -29.93 -5.84
N GLY A 161 -0.71 -30.79 -4.90
CA GLY A 161 0.20 -31.60 -4.08
C GLY A 161 0.98 -30.80 -3.03
N ASP A 162 2.25 -31.16 -2.80
CA ASP A 162 3.17 -30.58 -1.78
C ASP A 162 3.34 -29.05 -1.86
N SER A 163 2.97 -28.44 -3.00
CA SER A 163 3.04 -27.00 -3.21
C SER A 163 1.94 -26.20 -2.47
N THR A 164 0.88 -26.86 -2.03
CA THR A 164 -0.23 -26.25 -1.26
C THR A 164 0.20 -25.87 0.15
N ASP A 165 0.88 -26.78 0.87
CA ASP A 165 1.31 -26.52 2.25
C ASP A 165 2.37 -25.42 2.30
N MET A 166 3.29 -25.43 1.33
CA MET A 166 4.30 -24.39 1.17
C MET A 166 3.67 -23.01 0.82
N TYR A 167 2.55 -22.97 0.08
CA TYR A 167 1.83 -21.73 -0.19
C TYR A 167 1.35 -21.09 1.12
N VAL A 168 0.64 -21.86 1.95
CA VAL A 168 0.02 -21.36 3.16
C VAL A 168 1.09 -20.98 4.19
N GLU A 169 2.09 -21.83 4.38
CA GLU A 169 3.17 -21.57 5.34
C GLU A 169 3.95 -20.30 4.97
N LEU A 170 4.39 -20.18 3.70
CA LEU A 170 5.15 -19.02 3.25
C LEU A 170 4.33 -17.73 3.35
N LEU A 171 3.04 -17.78 3.00
CA LEU A 171 2.13 -16.65 3.10
C LEU A 171 1.92 -16.22 4.55
N VAL A 172 1.66 -17.17 5.46
CA VAL A 172 1.44 -16.90 6.89
C VAL A 172 2.70 -16.29 7.51
N VAL A 173 3.87 -16.90 7.30
CA VAL A 173 5.14 -16.39 7.84
C VAL A 173 5.43 -14.99 7.30
N SER A 174 5.31 -14.79 5.99
CA SER A 174 5.54 -13.48 5.36
C SER A 174 4.57 -12.42 5.88
N PHE A 175 3.29 -12.78 6.02
CA PHE A 175 2.27 -11.89 6.57
C PHE A 175 2.57 -11.50 8.01
N LEU A 176 2.91 -12.45 8.88
CA LEU A 176 3.22 -12.19 10.29
C LEU A 176 4.45 -11.30 10.45
N VAL A 177 5.49 -11.52 9.64
CA VAL A 177 6.69 -10.67 9.62
C VAL A 177 6.32 -9.23 9.27
N VAL A 178 5.53 -9.02 8.21
CA VAL A 178 5.13 -7.66 7.80
C VAL A 178 4.18 -7.03 8.80
N LEU A 179 3.24 -7.80 9.36
CA LEU A 179 2.30 -7.33 10.37
C LEU A 179 3.04 -6.86 11.63
N ALA A 180 4.12 -7.52 12.02
CA ALA A 180 4.90 -7.14 13.20
C ALA A 180 5.65 -5.81 13.02
N LEU A 181 6.08 -5.45 11.81
CA LEU A 181 6.94 -4.29 11.56
C LEU A 181 6.37 -2.96 12.10
N PRO A 182 5.11 -2.55 11.82
CA PRO A 182 4.56 -1.32 12.37
C PRO A 182 4.48 -1.31 13.90
N PHE A 183 4.14 -2.46 14.52
CA PHE A 183 4.04 -2.57 15.97
C PHE A 183 5.40 -2.49 16.66
N ILE A 184 6.41 -3.15 16.09
CA ILE A 184 7.80 -3.06 16.57
C ILE A 184 8.31 -1.63 16.44
N LEU A 185 8.10 -0.97 15.29
CA LEU A 185 8.50 0.42 15.09
C LEU A 185 7.82 1.36 16.09
N TYR A 186 6.54 1.15 16.37
CA TYR A 186 5.80 1.93 17.36
C TYR A 186 6.31 1.70 18.79
N ALA A 187 6.69 0.48 19.15
CA ALA A 187 7.21 0.13 20.47
C ALA A 187 8.64 0.64 20.71
N VAL A 188 9.49 0.62 19.67
CA VAL A 188 10.91 1.04 19.73
C VAL A 188 11.06 2.56 19.56
N HIS A 189 10.02 3.26 19.11
CA HIS A 189 10.05 4.70 18.94
C HIS A 189 10.37 5.41 20.27
N ASP A 190 11.42 6.25 20.25
CA ASP A 190 11.79 7.09 21.39
C ASP A 190 10.82 8.29 21.49
N ARG A 191 10.02 8.33 22.56
CA ARG A 191 9.10 9.44 22.87
C ARG A 191 9.82 10.78 23.10
N LYS A 192 11.14 10.78 23.34
CA LYS A 192 11.91 12.00 23.65
C LYS A 192 12.43 12.72 22.40
N SER A 193 12.51 12.04 21.25
CA SER A 193 12.99 12.65 20.02
C SER A 193 11.91 13.50 19.35
N LYS A 194 11.92 14.82 19.60
CA LYS A 194 11.19 15.80 18.76
C LYS A 194 11.92 15.99 17.45
N ALA A 195 11.58 15.21 16.43
CA ALA A 195 11.94 15.49 15.05
C ALA A 195 11.11 16.70 14.56
N ASN A 196 11.56 17.91 14.91
CA ASN A 196 11.12 19.13 14.24
C ASN A 196 11.67 19.10 12.80
N THR A 197 10.91 18.49 11.91
CA THR A 197 11.35 18.29 10.51
C THR A 197 11.35 19.59 9.69
N GLY A 198 10.85 20.71 10.24
CA GLY A 198 10.90 22.02 9.58
C GLY A 198 10.08 22.10 8.28
N VAL A 199 9.16 21.15 8.10
CA VAL A 199 8.45 20.90 6.84
C VAL A 199 6.96 21.12 7.02
N THR A 200 6.34 21.73 6.03
CA THR A 200 4.89 21.87 5.96
C THR A 200 4.34 20.89 4.91
N LEU A 201 3.27 20.18 5.25
CA LEU A 201 2.55 19.32 4.31
C LEU A 201 1.35 20.11 3.75
N GLU A 202 1.42 20.49 2.48
CA GLU A 202 0.32 21.20 1.81
C GLU A 202 -0.62 20.20 1.11
N PRO A 203 -1.91 20.12 1.45
CA PRO A 203 -2.85 19.19 0.81
C PRO A 203 -2.98 19.40 -0.69
N ILE A 204 -3.04 18.29 -1.44
CA ILE A 204 -3.32 18.30 -2.88
C ILE A 204 -4.83 18.21 -3.12
N ASN A 205 -5.35 19.20 -3.84
CA ASN A 205 -6.73 19.35 -4.25
C ASN A 205 -6.81 19.39 -5.79
N SER A 206 -8.02 19.40 -6.35
CA SER A 206 -8.25 19.48 -7.80
C SER A 206 -7.62 20.71 -8.47
N GLN A 207 -7.33 21.78 -7.72
CA GLN A 207 -6.79 23.03 -8.25
C GLN A 207 -5.25 23.10 -8.23
N ASN A 208 -4.59 22.54 -7.22
CA ASN A 208 -3.11 22.60 -7.07
C ASN A 208 -2.42 21.28 -7.46
N ALA A 209 -3.17 20.31 -8.00
CA ALA A 209 -2.64 19.01 -8.39
C ALA A 209 -1.56 19.14 -9.48
N PRO A 210 -0.44 18.39 -9.37
CA PRO A 210 0.59 18.39 -10.40
C PRO A 210 0.03 17.90 -11.73
N LYS A 211 0.66 18.33 -12.84
CA LYS A 211 0.32 17.82 -14.18
C LYS A 211 0.40 16.29 -14.19
N GLY A 212 -0.68 15.65 -14.64
CA GLY A 212 -0.79 14.20 -14.72
C GLY A 212 -0.93 13.47 -13.38
N HIS A 213 -1.09 14.16 -12.25
CA HIS A 213 -1.29 13.53 -10.95
C HIS A 213 -2.50 12.59 -10.91
N PHE A 214 -3.58 12.97 -11.60
CA PHE A 214 -4.79 12.16 -11.72
C PHE A 214 -4.70 11.01 -12.73
N PHE A 215 -3.58 10.87 -13.47
CA PHE A 215 -3.31 9.67 -14.27
C PHE A 215 -2.62 8.56 -13.46
N LEU A 216 -1.99 8.89 -12.33
CA LEU A 216 -1.34 7.91 -11.45
C LEU A 216 -2.35 7.02 -10.75
N HIS A 217 -2.01 5.80 -10.36
CA HIS A 217 -2.94 4.97 -9.60
C HIS A 217 -3.25 5.59 -8.21
N PRO A 218 -4.50 5.63 -7.71
CA PRO A 218 -4.85 6.26 -6.42
C PRO A 218 -4.02 5.75 -5.23
N ARG A 219 -3.63 4.48 -5.24
CA ARG A 219 -2.76 3.88 -4.20
C ARG A 219 -1.33 4.45 -4.17
N ALA A 220 -0.84 4.98 -5.30
CA ALA A 220 0.51 5.51 -5.44
C ALA A 220 0.59 7.02 -5.20
N ARG A 221 -0.53 7.74 -5.19
CA ARG A 221 -0.55 9.20 -5.10
C ARG A 221 -0.23 9.65 -3.69
N SER A 222 0.68 10.62 -3.56
CA SER A 222 0.84 11.35 -2.31
C SER A 222 -0.27 12.40 -2.18
N PRO A 223 -0.97 12.49 -1.03
CA PRO A 223 -2.02 13.49 -0.83
C PRO A 223 -1.50 14.88 -0.46
N HIS A 224 -0.19 15.06 -0.27
CA HIS A 224 0.38 16.34 0.16
C HIS A 224 1.68 16.66 -0.59
N TYR A 225 1.94 17.95 -0.81
CA TYR A 225 3.27 18.44 -1.13
C TYR A 225 4.11 18.58 0.13
N ILE A 226 5.38 18.24 0.00
CA ILE A 226 6.38 18.47 1.04
C ILE A 226 7.02 19.82 0.73
N VAL A 227 6.58 20.86 1.45
CA VAL A 227 7.17 22.20 1.36
C VAL A 227 8.26 22.28 2.41
N MET A 228 9.51 22.28 1.95
CA MET A 228 10.66 22.57 2.78
C MET A 228 10.61 24.07 3.07
N ASN A 229 10.48 24.47 4.34
CA ASN A 229 10.71 25.87 4.69
C ASN A 229 12.20 26.12 4.48
N ASP A 230 12.57 26.69 3.33
CA ASP A 230 13.92 27.20 3.14
C ASP A 230 14.22 28.14 4.30
N LYS A 231 15.39 27.92 4.91
CA LYS A 231 15.95 28.89 5.84
C LYS A 231 15.89 30.24 5.15
N LYS A 232 15.26 31.21 5.82
CA LYS A 232 15.43 32.65 5.59
C LYS A 232 16.82 32.92 5.01
N HIS A 233 16.87 33.44 3.79
CA HIS A 233 17.96 34.34 3.43
C HIS A 233 17.80 35.63 4.24
#